data_AF-F0HKV2-F1
#
_entry.id   AF-F0HKV2-F1
#
_cell.length_a   1.000
_cell.length_b   1.000
_cell.length_c   1.000
_cell.angle_alpha   90.00
_cell.angle_beta   90.00
_cell.angle_gamma   90.00
#
_symmetry.space_group_name_H-M   'P 1'
#
loop_
_entity.id
_entity.type
_entity.pdbx_description
1 polymer ?
#
loop_
_entity_poly.entity_id
_entity_poly.type
_entity_poly.pdbx_seq_one_letter_code
_entity_poly.pdbx_strand_id
1 'polypeptide(L)' 'MEHIVRGKTVVRIAEELVISENTVRMHSKRIYAKLDIHKKQDLIDLVDSFDPEP' A
#
# COMPACT_ATOMS: atom_id res chain seq x y z
N MET A 1 4.11 2.48 -0.30
CA MET A 1 3.42 1.19 -0.59
C MET A 1 4.05 0.03 0.14
N GLU A 2 5.37 -0.03 0.24
CA GLU A 2 6.12 -1.04 0.99
C GLU A 2 5.49 -1.44 2.34
N HIS A 3 5.03 -0.49 3.15
CA HIS A 3 4.36 -0.81 4.43
C HIS A 3 2.99 -1.49 4.29
N ILE A 4 2.20 -1.14 3.27
CA ILE A 4 0.88 -1.74 3.00
C ILE A 4 1.04 -3.18 2.53
N VAL A 5 2.04 -3.40 1.68
CA VAL A 5 2.40 -4.70 1.11
C VAL A 5 2.91 -5.63 2.21
N ARG A 6 3.76 -5.13 3.12
CA ARG A 6 4.23 -5.84 4.32
C ARG A 6 3.18 -6.05 5.42
N GLY A 7 1.90 -5.82 5.12
CA GLY A 7 0.80 -6.09 6.05
C GLY A 7 0.65 -5.09 7.21
N LYS A 8 1.34 -3.94 7.21
CA LYS A 8 1.15 -2.94 8.27
C LYS A 8 -0.26 -2.34 8.18
N THR A 9 -0.87 -2.11 9.34
CA THR A 9 -2.17 -1.45 9.44
C THR A 9 -2.06 0.03 9.06
N VAL A 10 -3.16 0.64 8.63
CA VAL A 10 -3.22 2.08 8.31
C VAL A 10 -2.77 2.93 9.49
N VAL A 11 -3.14 2.54 10.71
CA VAL A 11 -2.74 3.19 11.97
C VAL A 11 -1.23 3.22 12.11
N ARG A 12 -0.57 2.06 11.95
CA ARG A 12 0.88 1.97 12.12
C ARG A 12 1.65 2.75 11.04
N ILE A 13 1.11 2.81 9.83
CA ILE A 13 1.68 3.64 8.75
C ILE A 13 1.54 5.12 9.06
N ALA A 14 0.39 5.53 9.61
CA ALA A 14 0.13 6.91 10.03
C ALA A 14 1.10 7.35 11.14
N GLU A 15 1.34 6.48 12.13
CA GLU A 15 2.32 6.70 13.21
C GLU A 15 3.75 6.81 12.68
N GLU A 16 4.20 5.85 11.86
CA GLU A 16 5.57 5.82 11.33
C GLU A 16 5.88 7.03 10.43
N LEU A 17 4.90 7.47 9.64
CA LEU A 17 5.05 8.60 8.71
C LEU A 17 4.64 9.94 9.32
N VAL A 18 4.20 9.97 10.59
CA VAL A 18 3.77 11.18 11.30
C VAL A 18 2.69 11.97 10.53
N ILE A 19 1.69 11.26 10.00
CA ILE A 19 0.57 11.83 9.23
C ILE A 19 -0.76 11.21 9.66
N SER A 20 -1.89 11.84 9.30
CA SER A 20 -3.20 11.29 9.64
C SER A 20 -3.52 9.99 8.87
N GLU A 21 -4.34 9.12 9.46
CA GLU A 21 -4.87 7.93 8.75
C GLU A 21 -5.62 8.29 7.47
N ASN A 22 -6.34 9.42 7.45
CA ASN A 22 -7.06 9.89 6.27
C ASN A 22 -6.09 10.23 5.13
N THR A 23 -4.95 10.82 5.48
CA THR A 23 -3.87 11.11 4.54
C THR A 23 -3.32 9.80 3.96
N VAL A 24 -3.05 8.79 4.79
CA VAL A 24 -2.63 7.46 4.34
C VAL A 24 -3.66 6.85 3.38
N ARG A 25 -4.95 6.84 3.73
CA ARG A 25 -6.03 6.30 2.88
C ARG A 25 -6.13 7.04 1.54
N MET A 26 -6.02 8.37 1.55
CA MET A 26 -6.02 9.18 0.33
C MET A 26 -4.81 8.84 -0.57
N HIS A 27 -3.61 8.73 0.01
CA HIS A 27 -2.42 8.33 -0.74
C HIS A 27 -2.56 6.92 -1.31
N SER A 28 -3.03 5.95 -0.52
CA SER A 28 -3.30 4.58 -1.01
C SER A 28 -4.26 4.58 -2.20
N LYS A 29 -5.38 5.30 -2.10
CA LYS A 29 -6.36 5.41 -3.20
C LYS A 29 -5.74 6.01 -4.47
N ARG A 30 -4.94 7.08 -4.34
CA ARG A 30 -4.25 7.71 -5.47
C ARG A 30 -3.22 6.78 -6.11
N ILE A 31 -2.50 6.01 -5.30
CA ILE A 31 -1.52 5.04 -5.81
C ILE A 31 -2.25 3.89 -6.52
N TYR A 32 -3.32 3.36 -5.94
CA TYR A 32 -4.15 2.33 -6.58
C TYR A 32 -4.66 2.80 -7.95
N ALA A 33 -5.17 4.03 -8.04
CA ALA A 33 -5.60 4.61 -9.32
C ALA A 33 -4.46 4.79 -10.33
N LYS A 34 -3.25 5.13 -9.89
CA LYS A 34 -2.07 5.26 -10.78
C LYS A 34 -1.56 3.91 -11.30
N LEU A 35 -1.82 2.84 -10.56
CA LEU A 35 -1.41 1.48 -10.89
C LEU A 35 -2.53 0.67 -11.55
N ASP A 36 -3.71 1.27 -11.75
CA ASP A 36 -4.94 0.60 -12.20
C ASP A 36 -5.31 -0.64 -11.35
N ILE A 37 -5.13 -0.50 -10.04
CA ILE A 37 -5.40 -1.53 -9.03
C ILE A 37 -6.73 -1.25 -8.33
N HIS A 38 -7.54 -2.30 -8.10
CA HIS A 38 -8.86 -2.15 -7.49
C HIS A 38 -8.97 -2.79 -6.10
N LYS A 39 -8.05 -3.69 -5.73
CA LYS A 39 -8.01 -4.31 -4.40
C LYS A 39 -6.58 -4.49 -3.91
N LYS A 40 -6.43 -4.69 -2.60
CA LYS A 40 -5.11 -4.92 -1.97
C LYS A 40 -4.39 -6.13 -2.57
N GLN A 41 -5.13 -7.17 -2.99
CA GLN A 41 -4.54 -8.35 -3.59
C GLN A 41 -3.80 -8.04 -4.90
N ASP A 42 -4.37 -7.22 -5.79
CA ASP A 42 -3.71 -6.90 -7.07
C ASP A 42 -2.38 -6.16 -6.83
N LEU A 43 -2.28 -5.37 -5.75
CA LEU A 43 -1.02 -4.75 -5.36
C LEU A 43 0.01 -5.78 -4.90
N ILE A 44 -0.41 -6.77 -4.12
CA ILE A 44 0.47 -7.85 -3.65
C ILE A 44 0.97 -8.63 -4.87
N ASP A 45 0.05 -9.07 -5.73
CA ASP A 45 0.37 -9.81 -6.95
C ASP A 45 1.32 -9.01 -7.87
N LEU A 46 1.10 -7.69 -7.98
CA LEU A 46 1.98 -6.81 -8.75
C LEU A 46 3.39 -6.75 -8.13
N VAL A 47 3.52 -6.59 -6.82
CA VAL A 47 4.84 -6.56 -6.16
C VAL A 47 5.55 -7.90 -6.29
N ASP A 48 4.83 -9.01 -6.04
CA ASP A 48 5.37 -10.37 -6.16
C ASP A 48 5.83 -10.67 -7.62
N SER A 49 5.20 -10.04 -8.62
CA SER A 49 5.64 -10.15 -10.02
C SER A 49 6.96 -9.43 -10.34
N PHE A 50 7.31 -8.39 -9.56
CA PHE A 50 8.57 -7.64 -9.72
C PHE A 50 9.69 -8.17 -8.83
N ASP A 51 9.36 -8.85 -7.75
CA ASP A 51 10.31 -9.43 -6.79
C ASP A 51 9.99 -10.93 -6.58
N PRO A 52 10.25 -11.77 -7.60
CA PRO A 52 10.02 -13.21 -7.54
C PRO A 52 11.13 -13.89 -6.73
N GLU A 53 11.31 -13.51 -5.46
CA GLU A 53 12.16 -14.28 -4.54
C GLU A 53 11.39 -15.53 -4.04
N PRO A 54 12.04 -16.70 -3.93
CA PRO A 54 11.43 -17.97 -3.53
C PRO A 54 11.06 -18.09 -2.04
#